data_AF-A0A832U7P3-F1
#
_entry.id   AF-A0A832U7P3-F1
#
_cell.length_a   1.000
_cell.length_b   1.000
_cell.length_c   1.000
_cell.angle_alpha   90.00
_cell.angle_beta   90.00
_cell.angle_gamma   90.00
#
_symmetry.space_group_name_H-M   'P 1'
#
loop_
_entity.id
_entity.type
_entity.pdbx_description
1 polymer ?
#
loop_
_entity_poly.entity_id
_entity_poly.type
_entity_poly.pdbx_seq_one_letter_code
_entity_poly.pdbx_strand_id
1 'polypeptide(L)'
;MVILSAFIILEFYANLFEKSVGHYLKWQNHKRPQLGRMWERDRQSLIAQAQIQSIRSSLDIQEENASGISSLKQLFENVSPGFPLVVTREKFLHLYFDFPGLGSEQIISPYDLINLDSGNNWEQVFLKRFGPWVTLQFLGPQNIPVHEIFLSIDTISEVHATRSIKRGTLEESDFKQNRIFRIDEVLPVLKSLDSVTQKAVFPEPRWFLEKNYHISRVGIADIVTGEEQHLVFGIEYDTDYYTGVLFIPVALELANNIMSQIDRSDVLGLAAVQPSFEVIP
;
A
#
# COMPACT_ATOMS: atom_id res chain seq x y z
N MET A 1 -29.00 42.97 55.63
CA MET A 1 -28.42 41.77 56.28
C MET A 1 -29.35 40.56 56.23
N VAL A 2 -30.63 40.66 56.58
CA VAL A 2 -31.57 39.51 56.62
C VAL A 2 -31.77 38.83 55.26
N ILE A 3 -31.80 39.58 54.16
CA ILE A 3 -32.01 39.02 52.81
C ILE A 3 -30.80 38.19 52.35
N LEU A 4 -29.57 38.58 52.74
CA LEU A 4 -28.36 37.86 52.37
C LEU A 4 -28.26 36.52 53.13
N SER A 5 -28.65 36.54 54.41
CA SER A 5 -28.69 35.34 55.26
C SER A 5 -29.72 34.31 54.77
N ALA A 6 -30.88 34.78 54.29
CA ALA A 6 -31.89 33.91 53.71
C ALA A 6 -31.42 33.22 52.41
N PHE A 7 -30.67 33.93 51.57
CA PHE A 7 -30.07 33.35 50.36
C PHE A 7 -29.02 32.27 50.69
N ILE A 8 -28.20 32.48 51.73
CA ILE A 8 -27.18 31.50 52.14
C ILE A 8 -27.83 30.22 52.70
N ILE A 9 -28.91 30.34 53.48
CA ILE A 9 -29.65 29.18 54.00
C ILE A 9 -30.33 28.40 52.86
N LEU A 10 -30.86 29.11 51.86
CA LEU A 10 -31.46 28.49 50.68
C LEU A 10 -30.43 27.74 49.83
N GLU A 11 -29.21 28.28 49.70
CA GLU A 11 -28.10 27.65 48.98
C GLU A 11 -27.74 26.29 49.58
N PHE A 12 -27.69 26.22 50.92
CA PHE A 12 -27.31 25.03 51.67
C PHE A 12 -28.39 23.94 51.64
N TYR A 13 -29.67 24.32 51.60
CA TYR A 13 -30.79 23.36 51.60
C TYR A 13 -31.15 22.85 50.21
N ALA A 14 -30.94 23.65 49.16
CA ALA A 14 -31.44 23.34 47.83
C ALA A 14 -30.33 23.00 46.81
N ASN A 15 -29.05 23.12 47.17
CA ASN A 15 -27.88 22.97 46.28
C ASN A 15 -28.11 23.68 44.93
N LEU A 16 -28.64 24.90 45.00
CA LEU A 16 -29.09 25.64 43.82
C LEU A 16 -27.92 25.95 42.88
N PHE A 17 -26.74 26.28 43.41
CA PHE A 17 -25.55 26.50 42.60
C PHE A 17 -25.10 25.22 41.88
N GLU A 18 -25.06 24.09 42.57
CA GLU A 18 -24.63 22.81 41.97
C GLU A 18 -25.61 22.35 40.89
N LYS A 19 -26.92 22.47 41.15
CA LYS A 19 -27.96 22.12 40.17
C LYS A 19 -27.97 23.08 38.98
N SER A 20 -27.76 24.38 39.19
CA SER A 20 -27.74 25.37 38.10
C SER A 20 -26.47 25.27 37.27
N VAL A 21 -25.29 25.06 37.88
CA VAL A 21 -24.05 24.75 37.17
C VAL A 21 -24.16 23.41 36.45
N GLY A 22 -24.77 22.40 37.08
CA GLY A 22 -25.04 21.10 36.46
C GLY A 22 -25.96 21.21 35.24
N HIS A 23 -27.04 22.00 35.33
CA HIS A 23 -27.93 22.28 34.19
C HIS A 23 -27.25 23.12 33.11
N TYR A 24 -26.42 24.09 33.47
CA TYR A 24 -25.65 24.91 32.55
C TYR A 24 -24.63 24.08 31.76
N LEU A 25 -23.88 23.20 32.44
CA LEU A 25 -22.97 22.24 31.82
C LEU A 25 -23.72 21.24 30.93
N LYS A 26 -24.87 20.73 31.37
CA LYS A 26 -25.73 19.81 30.59
C LYS A 26 -26.31 20.48 29.33
N TRP A 27 -26.61 21.77 29.40
CA TRP A 27 -27.08 22.58 28.28
C TRP A 27 -25.98 22.90 27.26
N GLN A 28 -24.76 23.22 27.71
CA GLN A 28 -23.60 23.34 26.80
C GLN A 28 -23.23 21.98 26.16
N ASN A 29 -23.42 20.87 26.86
CA ASN A 29 -23.20 19.52 26.31
C ASN A 29 -24.19 19.16 25.17
N HIS A 30 -25.35 19.83 25.10
CA HIS A 30 -26.32 19.65 24.01
C HIS A 30 -25.92 20.36 22.71
N LYS A 31 -25.01 21.35 22.77
CA LYS A 31 -24.40 22.03 21.61
C LYS A 31 -23.11 21.36 21.12
N ARG A 32 -22.73 20.22 21.69
CA ARG A 32 -21.61 19.42 21.21
C ARG A 32 -22.09 18.59 20.01
N PRO A 33 -21.50 18.70 18.81
CA PRO A 33 -21.88 17.85 17.69
C PRO A 33 -21.62 16.38 18.06
N GLN A 34 -22.69 15.60 18.25
CA GLN A 34 -22.64 14.19 18.61
C GLN A 34 -22.43 13.28 17.39
N LEU A 35 -21.67 13.74 16.39
CA LEU A 35 -21.52 13.03 15.12
C LEU A 35 -20.59 11.80 15.20
N GLY A 36 -19.76 11.67 16.24
CA GLY A 36 -18.72 10.64 16.29
C GLY A 36 -19.00 9.39 17.15
N ARG A 37 -19.94 9.41 18.10
CA ARG A 37 -20.11 8.26 19.05
C ARG A 37 -21.42 7.49 18.93
N MET A 38 -22.50 8.13 18.46
CA MET A 38 -23.75 7.40 18.16
C MET A 38 -23.65 6.67 16.82
N TRP A 39 -23.05 7.31 15.79
CA TRP A 39 -22.75 6.65 14.51
C TRP A 39 -21.89 5.41 14.70
N GLU A 40 -20.83 5.48 15.51
CA GLU A 40 -19.93 4.35 15.74
C GLU A 40 -20.62 3.18 16.46
N ARG A 41 -21.49 3.48 17.43
CA ARG A 41 -22.12 2.47 18.30
C ARG A 41 -23.37 1.83 17.66
N ASP A 42 -24.17 2.59 16.92
CA ASP A 42 -25.30 2.05 16.16
C ASP A 42 -24.82 1.33 14.89
N ARG A 43 -23.74 1.81 14.25
CA ARG A 43 -23.01 1.08 13.20
C ARG A 43 -22.42 -0.22 13.75
N GLN A 44 -21.72 -0.21 14.89
CA GLN A 44 -21.14 -1.41 15.50
C GLN A 44 -22.19 -2.46 15.87
N SER A 45 -23.35 -2.07 16.43
CA SER A 45 -24.36 -3.04 16.87
C SER A 45 -25.17 -3.66 15.71
N LEU A 46 -25.52 -2.87 14.69
CA LEU A 46 -26.21 -3.38 13.49
C LEU A 46 -25.28 -4.18 12.57
N ILE A 47 -23.99 -3.81 12.50
CA ILE A 47 -22.97 -4.56 11.76
C ILE A 47 -22.65 -5.88 12.47
N ALA A 48 -22.49 -5.89 13.80
CA ALA A 48 -22.13 -7.11 14.54
C ALA A 48 -23.22 -8.21 14.47
N GLN A 49 -24.50 -7.86 14.61
CA GLN A 49 -25.57 -8.89 14.61
C GLN A 49 -25.97 -9.38 13.21
N ALA A 50 -25.90 -8.54 12.18
CA ALA A 50 -26.14 -8.97 10.80
C ALA A 50 -24.94 -9.75 10.19
N GLN A 51 -23.71 -9.44 10.61
CA GLN A 51 -22.49 -10.14 10.17
C GLN A 51 -22.39 -11.58 10.71
N ILE A 52 -22.64 -11.82 12.00
CA ILE A 52 -22.27 -13.11 12.63
C ILE A 52 -23.04 -14.32 12.06
N GLN A 53 -24.25 -14.15 11.53
CA GLN A 53 -25.07 -15.25 10.99
C GLN A 53 -24.97 -15.44 9.47
N SER A 54 -24.70 -14.38 8.70
CA SER A 54 -24.63 -14.45 7.22
C SER A 54 -23.21 -14.74 6.69
N ILE A 55 -22.18 -14.53 7.51
CA ILE A 55 -20.78 -14.75 7.18
C ILE A 55 -20.44 -16.26 7.13
N ARG A 56 -20.94 -17.09 8.05
CA ARG A 56 -20.45 -18.48 8.18
C ARG A 56 -20.62 -19.38 6.95
N SER A 57 -21.64 -19.17 6.11
CA SER A 57 -21.83 -19.97 4.88
C SER A 57 -21.42 -19.24 3.60
N SER A 58 -21.27 -17.92 3.65
CA SER A 58 -20.80 -17.13 2.51
C SER A 58 -19.28 -17.04 2.44
N LEU A 59 -18.59 -17.24 3.57
CA LEU A 59 -17.13 -17.27 3.65
C LEU A 59 -16.51 -18.42 2.87
N ASP A 60 -17.00 -19.66 3.00
CA ASP A 60 -16.43 -20.81 2.29
C ASP A 60 -16.48 -20.61 0.75
N ILE A 61 -17.60 -20.05 0.25
CA ILE A 61 -17.79 -19.72 -1.18
C ILE A 61 -16.89 -18.53 -1.59
N GLN A 62 -16.65 -17.57 -0.70
CA GLN A 62 -15.80 -16.40 -0.98
C GLN A 62 -14.31 -16.73 -0.89
N GLU A 63 -13.91 -17.66 -0.03
CA GLU A 63 -12.55 -18.21 0.03
C GLU A 63 -12.22 -18.95 -1.28
N GLU A 64 -13.17 -19.72 -1.82
CA GLU A 64 -13.04 -20.34 -3.15
C GLU A 64 -12.86 -19.29 -4.25
N ASN A 65 -13.62 -18.19 -4.22
CA ASN A 65 -13.48 -17.08 -5.18
C ASN A 65 -12.15 -16.31 -5.01
N ALA A 66 -11.60 -16.26 -3.80
CA ALA A 66 -10.34 -15.59 -3.52
C ALA A 66 -9.10 -16.39 -3.95
N SER A 67 -9.25 -17.69 -4.22
CA SER A 67 -8.16 -18.54 -4.72
C SER A 67 -7.54 -18.00 -6.04
N GLY A 68 -8.38 -17.44 -6.91
CA GLY A 68 -7.99 -16.87 -8.21
C GLY A 68 -7.30 -15.50 -8.13
N ILE A 69 -7.22 -14.88 -6.95
CA ILE A 69 -6.54 -13.59 -6.77
C ILE A 69 -5.03 -13.81 -6.87
N SER A 70 -4.39 -13.26 -7.89
CA SER A 70 -2.97 -13.49 -8.18
C SER A 70 -2.05 -12.38 -7.68
N SER A 71 -2.60 -11.21 -7.34
CA SER A 71 -1.81 -10.05 -6.87
C SER A 71 -2.55 -9.24 -5.81
N LEU A 72 -1.78 -8.50 -5.00
CA LEU A 72 -2.32 -7.55 -4.02
C LEU A 72 -3.21 -6.49 -4.68
N LYS A 73 -2.87 -6.07 -5.90
CA LYS A 73 -3.70 -5.15 -6.69
C LYS A 73 -5.09 -5.72 -6.98
N GLN A 74 -5.14 -6.96 -7.48
CA GLN A 74 -6.41 -7.65 -7.73
C GLN A 74 -7.21 -7.85 -6.44
N LEU A 75 -6.54 -8.07 -5.30
CA LEU A 75 -7.20 -8.18 -4.00
C LEU A 75 -8.02 -6.93 -3.72
N PHE A 76 -7.47 -5.73 -3.91
CA PHE A 76 -8.17 -4.47 -3.67
C PHE A 76 -9.17 -4.09 -4.76
N GLU A 77 -8.87 -4.36 -6.02
CA GLU A 77 -9.79 -4.10 -7.14
C GLU A 77 -11.08 -4.92 -7.02
N ASN A 78 -10.98 -6.15 -6.52
CA ASN A 78 -12.12 -7.04 -6.36
C ASN A 78 -12.98 -6.71 -5.13
N VAL A 79 -12.55 -5.83 -4.22
CA VAL A 79 -13.36 -5.43 -3.05
C VAL A 79 -14.47 -4.47 -3.51
N SER A 80 -15.62 -5.05 -3.85
CA SER A 80 -16.82 -4.29 -4.19
C SER A 80 -17.60 -3.87 -2.94
N PRO A 81 -18.27 -2.70 -2.93
CA PRO A 81 -19.17 -2.33 -1.84
C PRO A 81 -20.24 -3.41 -1.63
N GLY A 82 -20.31 -3.96 -0.41
CA GLY A 82 -21.28 -5.00 -0.05
C GLY A 82 -20.82 -6.45 -0.27
N PHE A 83 -19.70 -6.68 -0.95
CA PHE A 83 -19.12 -8.00 -1.14
C PHE A 83 -17.76 -8.05 -0.45
N PRO A 84 -17.69 -8.53 0.80
CA PRO A 84 -16.42 -8.72 1.44
C PRO A 84 -15.61 -9.81 0.74
N LEU A 85 -14.28 -9.72 0.84
CA LEU A 85 -13.37 -10.77 0.40
C LEU A 85 -12.68 -11.37 1.61
N VAL A 86 -12.40 -12.67 1.54
CA VAL A 86 -11.61 -13.36 2.56
C VAL A 86 -10.48 -14.10 1.90
N VAL A 87 -9.28 -13.91 2.46
CA VAL A 87 -8.08 -14.63 2.06
C VAL A 87 -7.47 -15.30 3.28
N THR A 88 -6.88 -16.47 3.10
CA THR A 88 -6.10 -17.11 4.16
C THR A 88 -4.89 -16.28 4.52
N ARG A 89 -4.34 -16.51 5.71
CA ARG A 89 -3.07 -15.94 6.15
C ARG A 89 -1.96 -16.15 5.14
N GLU A 90 -1.77 -17.38 4.69
CA GLU A 90 -0.69 -17.73 3.76
C GLU A 90 -0.85 -16.99 2.44
N LYS A 91 -2.10 -16.89 1.94
CA LYS A 91 -2.41 -16.16 0.71
C LYS A 91 -2.14 -14.68 0.88
N PHE A 92 -2.58 -14.06 1.98
CA PHE A 92 -2.33 -12.65 2.23
C PHE A 92 -0.82 -12.34 2.31
N LEU A 93 -0.06 -13.13 3.08
CA LEU A 93 1.38 -12.97 3.20
C LEU A 93 2.07 -13.13 1.84
N HIS A 94 1.66 -14.13 1.05
CA HIS A 94 2.14 -14.28 -0.32
C HIS A 94 1.85 -13.02 -1.14
N LEU A 95 0.60 -12.55 -1.22
CA LEU A 95 0.25 -11.36 -2.00
C LEU A 95 0.98 -10.09 -1.52
N TYR A 96 1.18 -9.94 -0.20
CA TYR A 96 1.86 -8.80 0.43
C TYR A 96 3.34 -8.75 0.02
N PHE A 97 4.06 -9.87 0.10
CA PHE A 97 5.48 -9.96 -0.24
C PHE A 97 5.74 -10.13 -1.74
N ASP A 98 4.75 -10.61 -2.49
CA ASP A 98 4.82 -10.73 -3.94
C ASP A 98 4.63 -9.38 -4.67
N PHE A 99 4.22 -8.33 -3.95
CA PHE A 99 4.05 -7.01 -4.53
C PHE A 99 5.43 -6.43 -4.91
N PRO A 100 5.68 -6.11 -6.19
CA PRO A 100 6.93 -5.48 -6.57
C PRO A 100 6.87 -4.03 -6.09
N GLY A 101 7.38 -3.71 -4.90
CA GLY A 101 7.42 -2.32 -4.39
C GLY A 101 7.19 -2.14 -2.90
N LEU A 102 7.34 -0.89 -2.45
CA LEU A 102 7.08 -0.46 -1.06
C LEU A 102 5.58 -0.18 -0.80
N GLY A 103 4.72 -0.29 -1.82
CA GLY A 103 3.28 -0.02 -1.68
C GLY A 103 2.60 -0.92 -0.65
N SER A 104 3.07 -2.17 -0.48
CA SER A 104 2.57 -3.05 0.58
C SER A 104 2.85 -2.48 1.99
N GLU A 105 3.96 -1.77 2.19
CA GLU A 105 4.29 -1.12 3.47
C GLU A 105 3.33 0.01 3.85
N GLN A 106 2.67 0.64 2.86
CA GLN A 106 1.65 1.65 3.10
C GLN A 106 0.33 1.06 3.64
N ILE A 107 0.12 -0.25 3.47
CA ILE A 107 -1.03 -0.97 4.02
C ILE A 107 -0.77 -1.34 5.48
N ILE A 108 0.34 -2.03 5.72
CA ILE A 108 0.84 -2.40 7.05
C ILE A 108 2.36 -2.49 6.94
N SER A 109 3.11 -1.97 7.92
CA SER A 109 4.57 -2.13 7.89
C SER A 109 4.95 -3.60 8.09
N PRO A 110 6.07 -4.08 7.51
CA PRO A 110 6.53 -5.45 7.74
C PRO A 110 6.78 -5.76 9.22
N TYR A 111 7.16 -4.75 10.02
CA TYR A 111 7.38 -4.90 11.46
C TYR A 111 6.08 -5.04 12.24
N ASP A 112 5.05 -4.26 11.89
CA ASP A 112 3.72 -4.42 12.48
C ASP A 112 3.09 -5.76 12.10
N LEU A 113 3.33 -6.20 10.86
CA LEU A 113 2.90 -7.52 10.39
C LEU A 113 3.61 -8.65 11.14
N ILE A 114 4.92 -8.55 11.38
CA ILE A 114 5.66 -9.50 12.23
C ILE A 114 5.15 -9.47 13.67
N ASN A 115 4.88 -8.28 14.23
CA ASN A 115 4.35 -8.16 15.58
C ASN A 115 2.97 -8.86 15.69
N LEU A 116 2.10 -8.64 14.72
CA LEU A 116 0.82 -9.34 14.61
C LEU A 116 1.01 -10.86 14.46
N ASP A 117 1.91 -11.28 13.58
CA ASP A 117 2.17 -12.68 13.27
C ASP A 117 2.82 -13.44 14.44
N SER A 118 3.62 -12.76 15.26
CA SER A 118 4.30 -13.35 16.42
C SER A 118 3.32 -13.90 17.47
N GLY A 119 2.09 -13.38 17.50
CA GLY A 119 1.02 -13.89 18.36
C GLY A 119 0.42 -15.22 17.88
N ASN A 120 0.72 -15.65 16.65
CA ASN A 120 0.17 -16.82 15.97
C ASN A 120 -1.35 -16.99 16.20
N ASN A 121 -2.07 -15.87 16.15
CA ASN A 121 -3.45 -15.75 16.60
C ASN A 121 -4.38 -15.29 15.49
N TRP A 122 -3.93 -15.30 14.24
CA TRP A 122 -4.72 -14.93 13.07
C TRP A 122 -4.59 -15.96 11.95
N GLU A 123 -5.71 -16.27 11.32
CA GLU A 123 -5.85 -17.35 10.34
C GLU A 123 -6.29 -16.81 8.96
N GLN A 124 -7.01 -15.69 8.95
CA GLN A 124 -7.61 -15.13 7.73
C GLN A 124 -7.57 -13.59 7.75
N VAL A 125 -7.57 -12.97 6.57
CA VAL A 125 -7.81 -11.54 6.40
C VAL A 125 -9.15 -11.33 5.71
N PHE A 126 -10.01 -10.55 6.33
CA PHE A 126 -11.29 -10.13 5.82
C PHE A 126 -11.21 -8.69 5.32
N LEU A 127 -11.55 -8.47 4.06
CA LEU A 127 -11.54 -7.17 3.41
C LEU A 127 -12.97 -6.72 3.14
N LYS A 128 -13.31 -5.50 3.54
CA LYS A 128 -14.64 -4.93 3.31
C LYS A 128 -14.54 -3.48 2.89
N ARG A 129 -15.24 -3.13 1.81
CA ARG A 129 -15.38 -1.74 1.37
C ARG A 129 -16.66 -1.11 1.92
N PHE A 130 -16.52 0.08 2.49
CA PHE A 130 -17.61 0.94 2.92
C PHE A 130 -17.38 2.37 2.42
N GLY A 131 -18.08 2.73 1.34
CA GLY A 131 -17.91 4.03 0.69
C GLY A 131 -16.46 4.23 0.20
N PRO A 132 -15.78 5.31 0.64
CA PRO A 132 -14.39 5.58 0.25
C PRO A 132 -13.36 4.83 1.11
N TRP A 133 -13.78 3.98 2.03
CA TRP A 133 -12.90 3.26 2.94
C TRP A 133 -12.89 1.76 2.65
N VAL A 134 -11.73 1.13 2.78
CA VAL A 134 -11.55 -0.32 2.82
C VAL A 134 -11.01 -0.68 4.19
N THR A 135 -11.64 -1.64 4.85
CA THR A 135 -11.21 -2.18 6.13
C THR A 135 -10.59 -3.55 5.90
N LEU A 136 -9.37 -3.76 6.38
CA LEU A 136 -8.72 -5.06 6.49
C LEU A 136 -8.84 -5.51 7.96
N GLN A 137 -9.53 -6.60 8.21
CA GLN A 137 -9.66 -7.21 9.54
C GLN A 137 -8.87 -8.52 9.53
N PHE A 138 -7.85 -8.61 10.37
CA PHE A 138 -7.14 -9.86 10.62
C PHE A 138 -7.94 -10.65 11.65
N LEU A 139 -8.40 -11.83 11.24
CA LEU A 139 -9.28 -12.67 12.02
C LEU A 139 -8.50 -13.82 12.63
N GLY A 140 -8.66 -14.00 13.93
CA GLY A 140 -8.21 -15.16 14.69
C GLY A 140 -9.18 -16.33 14.66
N PRO A 141 -8.90 -17.34 15.50
CA PRO A 141 -9.76 -18.50 15.64
C PRO A 141 -11.21 -18.08 15.86
N GLN A 142 -12.14 -18.80 15.23
CA GLN A 142 -13.58 -18.53 15.29
C GLN A 142 -13.99 -17.16 14.71
N ASN A 143 -13.20 -16.60 13.80
CA ASN A 143 -13.46 -15.33 13.10
C ASN A 143 -13.52 -14.10 14.01
N ILE A 144 -12.73 -14.12 15.10
CA ILE A 144 -12.63 -12.99 16.03
C ILE A 144 -11.60 -12.01 15.49
N PRO A 145 -11.94 -10.73 15.23
CA PRO A 145 -10.95 -9.74 14.81
C PRO A 145 -9.88 -9.53 15.88
N VAL A 146 -8.62 -9.71 15.50
CA VAL A 146 -7.45 -9.45 16.36
C VAL A 146 -6.75 -8.14 16.02
N HIS A 147 -6.90 -7.67 14.78
CA HIS A 147 -6.34 -6.40 14.31
C HIS A 147 -7.16 -5.84 13.15
N GLU A 148 -7.25 -4.51 13.05
CA GLU A 148 -8.02 -3.84 12.00
C GLU A 148 -7.25 -2.65 11.44
N ILE A 149 -7.27 -2.52 10.11
CA ILE A 149 -6.66 -1.41 9.37
C ILE A 149 -7.72 -0.74 8.51
N PHE A 150 -7.71 0.58 8.50
CA PHE A 150 -8.62 1.40 7.69
C PHE A 150 -7.81 2.15 6.64
N LEU A 151 -8.07 1.85 5.37
CA LEU A 151 -7.43 2.48 4.22
C LEU A 151 -8.45 3.32 3.48
N SER A 152 -8.06 4.51 3.01
CA SER A 152 -8.86 5.23 2.02
C SER A 152 -8.65 4.61 0.64
N ILE A 153 -9.61 4.81 -0.26
CA ILE A 153 -9.48 4.43 -1.66
C ILE A 153 -8.32 5.18 -2.34
N ASP A 154 -8.00 6.39 -1.85
CA ASP A 154 -6.88 7.20 -2.33
C ASP A 154 -5.55 6.52 -1.98
N THR A 155 -5.37 6.07 -0.74
CA THR A 155 -4.19 5.29 -0.32
C THR A 155 -4.04 4.01 -1.14
N ILE A 156 -5.14 3.28 -1.40
CA ILE A 156 -5.09 2.09 -2.27
C ILE A 156 -4.68 2.45 -3.70
N SER A 157 -5.20 3.57 -4.21
CA SER A 157 -4.86 4.06 -5.55
C SER A 157 -3.39 4.48 -5.63
N GLU A 158 -2.85 5.11 -4.59
CA GLU A 158 -1.43 5.43 -4.47
C GLU A 158 -0.56 4.17 -4.45
N VAL A 159 -0.93 3.15 -3.66
CA VAL A 159 -0.27 1.84 -3.65
C VAL A 159 -0.25 1.24 -5.05
N HIS A 160 -1.37 1.27 -5.77
CA HIS A 160 -1.45 0.77 -7.15
C HIS A 160 -0.66 1.62 -8.16
N ALA A 161 -0.53 2.92 -7.90
CA ALA A 161 0.26 3.82 -8.72
C ALA A 161 1.76 3.57 -8.53
N THR A 162 2.20 3.05 -7.38
CA THR A 162 3.64 2.88 -7.11
C THR A 162 4.33 1.96 -8.10
N ARG A 163 3.73 0.83 -8.50
CA ARG A 163 4.29 -0.10 -9.50
C ARG A 163 3.20 -0.93 -10.16
N SER A 164 3.37 -1.25 -11.44
CA SER A 164 2.41 -2.08 -12.20
C SER A 164 3.10 -3.04 -13.16
N ILE A 165 2.43 -4.12 -13.56
CA ILE A 165 2.97 -5.12 -14.49
C ILE A 165 2.07 -5.20 -15.72
N LYS A 166 2.68 -5.26 -16.91
CA LYS A 166 2.00 -5.55 -18.19
C LYS A 166 2.73 -6.67 -18.92
N ARG A 167 1.98 -7.55 -19.59
CA ARG A 167 2.56 -8.54 -20.51
C ARG A 167 2.95 -7.84 -21.82
N GLY A 168 4.07 -8.24 -22.38
CA GLY A 168 4.61 -7.70 -23.62
C GLY A 168 6.04 -7.22 -23.47
N THR A 169 6.53 -6.51 -24.47
CA THR A 169 7.85 -5.87 -24.43
C THR A 169 7.75 -4.39 -24.08
N LEU A 170 8.90 -3.76 -23.85
CA LEU A 170 9.00 -2.31 -23.67
C LEU A 170 8.44 -1.54 -24.88
N GLU A 171 8.71 -2.01 -26.10
CA GLU A 171 8.22 -1.38 -27.33
C GLU A 171 6.68 -1.41 -27.43
N GLU A 172 6.06 -2.51 -27.03
CA GLU A 172 4.58 -2.64 -26.98
C GLU A 172 3.94 -1.78 -25.88
N SER A 173 4.77 -1.13 -25.07
CA SER A 173 4.39 -0.24 -23.98
C SER A 173 4.85 1.20 -24.22
N ASP A 174 5.01 1.57 -25.49
CA ASP A 174 5.32 2.93 -25.96
C ASP A 174 6.68 3.48 -25.48
N PHE A 175 7.60 2.62 -25.04
CA PHE A 175 8.99 3.02 -24.81
C PHE A 175 9.70 3.22 -26.14
N LYS A 176 10.37 4.37 -26.29
CA LYS A 176 11.14 4.69 -27.49
C LYS A 176 12.42 3.86 -27.53
N GLN A 177 12.78 3.30 -28.69
CA GLN A 177 13.97 2.45 -28.84
C GLN A 177 15.27 3.10 -28.37
N ASN A 178 15.44 4.41 -28.56
CA ASN A 178 16.63 5.14 -28.11
C ASN A 178 16.66 5.43 -26.60
N ARG A 179 15.68 4.92 -25.85
CA ARG A 179 15.59 4.98 -24.39
C ARG A 179 15.38 3.59 -23.78
N ILE A 180 15.71 2.55 -24.53
CA ILE A 180 15.73 1.16 -24.07
C ILE A 180 17.19 0.72 -24.06
N PHE A 181 17.64 0.30 -22.89
CA PHE A 181 19.02 -0.09 -22.62
C PHE A 181 19.06 -1.55 -22.21
N ARG A 182 20.18 -2.21 -22.46
CA ARG A 182 20.36 -3.58 -21.97
C ARG A 182 20.66 -3.57 -20.47
N ILE A 183 20.26 -4.62 -19.76
CA ILE A 183 20.45 -4.64 -18.30
C ILE A 183 21.93 -4.57 -17.89
N ASP A 184 22.85 -5.08 -18.70
CA ASP A 184 24.30 -5.02 -18.48
C ASP A 184 24.88 -3.61 -18.57
N GLU A 185 24.22 -2.70 -19.30
CA GLU A 185 24.57 -1.28 -19.37
C GLU A 185 24.05 -0.51 -18.14
N VAL A 186 22.88 -0.88 -17.64
CA VAL A 186 22.19 -0.17 -16.54
C VAL A 186 22.63 -0.64 -15.15
N LEU A 187 22.92 -1.93 -14.99
CA LEU A 187 23.24 -2.53 -13.69
C LEU A 187 24.47 -1.90 -12.99
N PRO A 188 25.57 -1.53 -13.68
CA PRO A 188 26.67 -0.80 -13.07
C PRO A 188 26.24 0.55 -12.48
N VAL A 189 25.37 1.28 -13.19
CA VAL A 189 24.83 2.57 -12.72
C VAL A 189 23.94 2.35 -11.50
N LEU A 190 23.05 1.36 -11.52
CA LEU A 190 22.23 1.05 -10.34
C LEU A 190 23.08 0.73 -9.11
N LYS A 191 24.18 -0.03 -9.29
CA LYS A 191 25.10 -0.38 -8.20
C LYS A 191 25.89 0.82 -7.65
N SER A 192 26.04 1.92 -8.39
CA SER A 192 26.75 3.12 -7.92
C SER A 192 25.88 4.01 -7.03
N LEU A 193 24.55 3.86 -7.10
CA LEU A 193 23.59 4.65 -6.33
C LEU A 193 23.59 4.25 -4.84
N ASP A 194 23.15 5.16 -3.98
CA ASP A 194 22.92 4.83 -2.56
C ASP A 194 21.72 3.89 -2.40
N SER A 195 21.63 3.21 -1.25
CA SER A 195 20.61 2.19 -1.01
C SER A 195 19.17 2.72 -1.06
N VAL A 196 18.94 3.99 -0.68
CA VAL A 196 17.60 4.60 -0.71
C VAL A 196 17.19 4.82 -2.16
N THR A 197 18.09 5.39 -2.95
CA THR A 197 17.88 5.60 -4.39
C THR A 197 17.68 4.28 -5.15
N GLN A 198 18.49 3.26 -4.87
CA GLN A 198 18.36 1.94 -5.50
C GLN A 198 16.96 1.36 -5.33
N LYS A 199 16.44 1.39 -4.10
CA LYS A 199 15.09 0.86 -3.77
C LYS A 199 13.97 1.66 -4.43
N ALA A 200 14.17 2.96 -4.64
CA ALA A 200 13.20 3.80 -5.32
C ALA A 200 13.09 3.44 -6.82
N VAL A 201 14.22 3.27 -7.50
CA VAL A 201 14.24 3.11 -8.98
C VAL A 201 14.25 1.67 -9.46
N PHE A 202 14.56 0.72 -8.59
CA PHE A 202 14.63 -0.70 -8.91
C PHE A 202 13.98 -1.53 -7.79
N PRO A 203 13.26 -2.62 -8.09
CA PRO A 203 12.68 -3.46 -7.06
C PRO A 203 13.74 -4.31 -6.37
N GLU A 204 13.38 -4.87 -5.21
CA GLU A 204 14.22 -5.83 -4.52
C GLU A 204 14.57 -7.00 -5.48
N PRO A 205 15.87 -7.27 -5.74
CA PRO A 205 16.28 -8.27 -6.73
C PRO A 205 15.68 -9.66 -6.49
N ARG A 206 15.40 -9.97 -5.21
CA ARG A 206 14.74 -11.19 -4.78
C ARG A 206 13.43 -11.47 -5.53
N TRP A 207 12.67 -10.42 -5.85
CA TRP A 207 11.39 -10.54 -6.57
C TRP A 207 11.52 -11.22 -7.94
N PHE A 208 12.63 -10.96 -8.64
CA PHE A 208 12.93 -11.62 -9.91
C PHE A 208 13.57 -12.99 -9.69
N LEU A 209 14.58 -13.06 -8.80
CA LEU A 209 15.41 -14.25 -8.64
C LEU A 209 14.66 -15.44 -8.06
N GLU A 210 13.75 -15.23 -7.09
CA GLU A 210 12.97 -16.34 -6.51
C GLU A 210 11.98 -16.97 -7.50
N LYS A 211 11.58 -16.19 -8.51
CA LYS A 211 10.64 -16.61 -9.55
C LYS A 211 11.33 -17.09 -10.82
N ASN A 212 12.67 -17.16 -10.82
CA ASN A 212 13.49 -17.41 -12.00
C ASN A 212 13.21 -16.45 -13.17
N TYR A 213 12.84 -15.21 -12.87
CA TYR A 213 12.63 -14.19 -13.90
C TYR A 213 13.97 -13.66 -14.39
N HIS A 214 14.13 -13.58 -15.71
CA HIS A 214 15.36 -13.13 -16.35
C HIS A 214 15.20 -11.72 -16.88
N ILE A 215 15.84 -10.76 -16.21
CA ILE A 215 15.81 -9.36 -16.63
C ILE A 215 16.67 -9.20 -17.88
N SER A 216 16.11 -8.61 -18.93
CA SER A 216 16.78 -8.44 -20.23
C SER A 216 17.14 -6.99 -20.50
N ARG A 217 16.19 -6.07 -20.29
CA ARG A 217 16.26 -4.68 -20.73
C ARG A 217 15.59 -3.73 -19.74
N VAL A 218 16.00 -2.47 -19.77
CA VAL A 218 15.39 -1.38 -19.00
C VAL A 218 15.07 -0.23 -19.94
N GLY A 219 13.80 0.19 -19.95
CA GLY A 219 13.32 1.35 -20.69
C GLY A 219 13.07 2.54 -19.77
N ILE A 220 13.19 3.74 -20.32
CA ILE A 220 12.77 4.97 -19.63
C ILE A 220 11.80 5.74 -20.53
N ALA A 221 10.63 6.07 -20.00
CA ALA A 221 9.59 6.81 -20.70
C ALA A 221 9.12 8.03 -19.88
N ASP A 222 8.75 9.09 -20.58
CA ASP A 222 8.12 10.27 -19.96
C ASP A 222 6.61 10.01 -19.89
N ILE A 223 6.03 10.11 -18.71
CA ILE A 223 4.57 10.07 -18.55
C ILE A 223 4.11 11.42 -18.01
N VAL A 224 3.27 12.08 -18.79
CA VAL A 224 2.56 13.29 -18.36
C VAL A 224 1.21 12.84 -17.78
N THR A 225 1.04 12.92 -16.47
CA THR A 225 -0.25 12.65 -15.82
C THR A 225 -0.73 13.94 -15.16
N GLY A 226 -1.69 14.63 -15.80
CA GLY A 226 -2.17 15.92 -15.31
C GLY A 226 -1.11 17.02 -15.42
N GLU A 227 -0.82 17.69 -14.30
CA GLU A 227 0.16 18.80 -14.21
C GLU A 227 1.57 18.35 -13.78
N GLU A 228 1.75 17.09 -13.37
CA GLU A 228 3.04 16.56 -12.94
C GLU A 228 3.68 15.68 -14.01
N GLN A 229 4.95 15.96 -14.31
CA GLN A 229 5.78 15.13 -15.18
C GLN A 229 6.52 14.09 -14.34
N HIS A 230 6.17 12.82 -14.54
CA HIS A 230 6.86 11.70 -13.92
C HIS A 230 7.59 10.89 -14.98
N LEU A 231 8.79 10.41 -14.65
CA LEU A 231 9.50 9.46 -15.48
C LEU A 231 9.09 8.05 -15.06
N VAL A 232 8.93 7.14 -16.01
CA VAL A 232 8.63 5.73 -15.73
C VAL A 232 9.76 4.87 -16.23
N PHE A 233 10.28 4.04 -15.32
CA PHE A 233 11.23 2.99 -15.60
C PHE A 233 10.42 1.73 -15.92
N GLY A 234 10.67 1.14 -17.09
CA GLY A 234 10.16 -0.17 -17.46
C GLY A 234 11.27 -1.19 -17.33
N ILE A 235 11.09 -2.22 -16.50
CA ILE A 235 12.03 -3.34 -16.41
C ILE A 235 11.42 -4.50 -17.17
N GLU A 236 12.04 -4.88 -18.27
CA GLU A 236 11.64 -6.05 -19.05
C GLU A 236 12.27 -7.31 -18.48
N TYR A 237 11.45 -8.33 -18.30
CA TYR A 237 11.90 -9.63 -17.82
C TYR A 237 11.15 -10.76 -18.52
N ASP A 238 11.86 -11.86 -18.71
CA ASP A 238 11.32 -13.09 -19.26
C ASP A 238 10.92 -14.04 -18.12
N THR A 239 9.78 -14.70 -18.32
CA THR A 239 9.31 -15.85 -17.53
C THR A 239 9.30 -17.08 -18.42
N ASP A 240 8.99 -18.25 -17.85
CA ASP A 240 8.84 -19.49 -18.61
C ASP A 240 7.73 -19.44 -19.68
N TYR A 241 6.78 -18.50 -19.56
CA TYR A 241 5.56 -18.47 -20.39
C TYR A 241 5.36 -17.18 -21.19
N TYR A 242 5.94 -16.07 -20.75
CA TYR A 242 5.76 -14.75 -21.35
C TYR A 242 6.85 -13.76 -20.96
N THR A 243 7.03 -12.72 -21.77
CA THR A 243 7.80 -11.52 -21.43
C THR A 243 6.89 -10.49 -20.77
N GLY A 244 7.34 -9.92 -19.65
CA GLY A 244 6.64 -8.91 -18.88
C GLY A 244 7.45 -7.63 -18.73
N VAL A 245 6.74 -6.53 -18.50
CA VAL A 245 7.31 -5.22 -18.17
C VAL A 245 6.78 -4.80 -16.81
N LEU A 246 7.69 -4.54 -15.88
CA LEU A 246 7.41 -3.90 -14.59
C LEU A 246 7.62 -2.39 -14.73
N PHE A 247 6.58 -1.61 -14.47
CA PHE A 247 6.58 -0.15 -14.53
C PHE A 247 6.79 0.43 -13.13
N ILE A 248 7.72 1.37 -13.02
CA ILE A 248 8.10 2.04 -11.79
C ILE A 248 8.11 3.56 -12.07
N PRO A 249 7.19 4.34 -11.52
CA PRO A 249 7.29 5.78 -11.51
C PRO A 249 8.51 6.21 -10.67
N VAL A 250 9.28 7.14 -11.23
CA VAL A 250 10.48 7.68 -10.64
C VAL A 250 10.40 9.20 -10.69
N ALA A 251 10.78 9.84 -9.58
CA ALA A 251 10.87 11.29 -9.52
C ALA A 251 11.83 11.82 -10.59
N LEU A 252 11.44 12.92 -11.26
CA LEU A 252 12.14 13.46 -12.42
C LEU A 252 13.64 13.71 -12.16
N GLU A 253 13.99 14.26 -10.99
CA GLU A 253 15.36 14.55 -10.59
C GLU A 253 16.24 13.30 -10.54
N LEU A 254 15.69 12.22 -10.00
CA LEU A 254 16.39 10.96 -9.80
C LEU A 254 16.65 10.25 -11.13
N ALA A 255 15.63 10.23 -11.98
CA ALA A 255 15.72 9.64 -13.30
C ALA A 255 16.69 10.42 -14.22
N ASN A 256 16.71 11.76 -14.16
CA ASN A 256 17.68 12.57 -14.91
C ASN A 256 19.13 12.30 -14.47
N ASN A 257 19.36 12.11 -13.17
CA ASN A 257 20.69 11.76 -12.64
C ASN A 257 21.16 10.40 -13.19
N ILE A 258 20.29 9.37 -13.12
CA ILE A 258 20.59 8.03 -13.63
C ILE A 258 20.89 8.07 -15.14
N MET A 259 20.05 8.78 -15.91
CA MET A 259 20.22 8.87 -17.36
C MET A 259 21.54 9.55 -17.73
N SER A 260 21.93 10.61 -17.02
CA SER A 260 23.25 11.25 -17.23
C SER A 260 24.42 10.31 -16.93
N GLN A 261 24.27 9.36 -16.00
CA GLN A 261 25.31 8.38 -15.69
C GLN A 261 25.37 7.26 -16.72
N ILE A 262 24.25 6.84 -17.30
CA ILE A 262 24.19 5.86 -18.40
C ILE A 262 24.89 6.45 -19.64
N ASP A 263 24.52 7.67 -20.05
CA ASP A 263 25.13 8.35 -21.21
C ASP A 263 26.65 8.51 -21.05
N ARG A 264 27.14 8.78 -19.83
CA ARG A 264 28.58 8.86 -19.54
C ARG A 264 29.26 7.49 -19.59
N SER A 265 28.57 6.44 -19.19
CA SER A 265 29.09 5.07 -19.21
C SER A 265 29.28 4.58 -20.63
N ASP A 266 28.37 4.91 -21.55
CA ASP A 266 28.52 4.64 -22.99
C ASP A 266 29.76 5.33 -23.58
N VAL A 267 29.99 6.59 -23.20
CA VAL A 267 31.17 7.36 -23.65
C VAL A 267 32.47 6.76 -23.11
N LEU A 268 32.47 6.26 -21.87
CA LEU A 268 33.64 5.62 -21.27
C LEU A 268 33.87 4.18 -21.77
N GLY A 269 32.81 3.45 -22.12
CA GLY A 269 32.89 2.11 -22.72
C GLY A 269 33.55 2.12 -24.10
N LEU A 270 33.40 3.20 -24.87
CA LEU A 270 34.08 3.41 -26.15
C LEU A 270 35.58 3.76 -26.01
N ALA A 271 36.03 4.20 -24.83
CA ALA A 271 37.43 4.56 -24.59
C ALA A 271 38.31 3.37 -24.15
N ALA A 272 37.72 2.22 -23.83
CA ALA A 272 38.41 1.07 -23.27
C ALA A 272 38.71 -0.05 -24.31
N VAL A 273 39.27 0.31 -25.47
CA VAL A 273 39.99 -0.65 -26.33
C VAL A 273 41.27 0.02 -26.84
N GLN A 274 42.32 0.00 -26.03
CA GLN A 274 43.68 0.18 -26.53
C GLN A 274 44.30 -1.22 -26.72
N PRO A 275 44.77 -1.57 -27.93
CA PRO A 275 45.47 -2.82 -28.16
C PRO A 275 46.81 -2.78 -27.43
N SER A 276 47.07 -3.80 -26.62
CA SER A 276 48.36 -4.05 -25.98
C SER A 276 49.45 -4.13 -27.04
N PHE A 277 50.39 -3.19 -27.00
CA PHE A 277 51.59 -3.20 -27.83
C PHE A 277 52.40 -4.47 -27.56
N GLU A 278 52.68 -5.23 -28.62
CA GLU A 278 53.79 -6.18 -28.66
C GLU A 278 55.08 -5.46 -28.28
N VAL A 279 55.82 -6.05 -27.34
CA VAL A 279 57.25 -5.75 -27.17
C VAL A 279 57.97 -7.08 -27.18
N ILE A 280 58.63 -7.36 -28.30
CA ILE A 280 59.75 -8.29 -28.41
C ILE A 280 60.97 -7.43 -28.76
N PRO A 281 62.05 -7.54 -27.97
CA PRO A 281 63.22 -8.30 -28.44
C PRO A 281 63.73 -9.32 -27.42
#